data_AF-A0A645HMR0-F1
#
_entry.id   AF-A0A645HMR0-F1
#
_cell.length_a   1.000
_cell.length_b   1.000
_cell.length_c   1.000
_cell.angle_alpha   90.00
_cell.angle_beta   90.00
_cell.angle_gamma   90.00
#
_symmetry.space_group_name_H-M   'P 1'
#
loop_
_entity.id
_entity.type
_entity.pdbx_description
1 polymer ?
#
loop_
_entity_poly.entity_id
_entity_poly.type
_entity_poly.pdbx_seq_one_letter_code
_entity_poly.pdbx_strand_id
1 'polypeptide(L)'
;MIWGENDSAMERFKKFKKYLFYEFHKFPKKRITSDFELLYINKDRVKALYPNYYAFVVSWNKQKGFSSKKIKIPTKSGLLHVMGSGKADFCAKYDQFQKQKSKETSRNVYQCFAHLLLDHSNFSYGGAPQLVGLYRKPDTNGFSFGIVHNRKRYYNGLKIGKTIIDENIKWRNKYFENCEGRTKQRMPGAQIQDRDLGN
;
A
#
# COMPACT_ATOMS: atom_id res chain seq x y z
N MET A 1 -18.17 -3.51 17.57
CA MET A 1 -16.84 -3.14 17.01
C MET A 1 -15.81 -4.15 17.49
N ILE A 2 -14.90 -4.67 16.64
CA ILE A 2 -13.95 -5.73 17.04
C ILE A 2 -12.83 -5.26 18.00
N TRP A 3 -12.67 -3.95 18.16
CA TRP A 3 -11.65 -3.33 19.00
C TRP A 3 -12.31 -2.58 20.16
N GLY A 4 -11.70 -2.67 21.34
CA GLY A 4 -12.01 -1.80 22.47
C GLY A 4 -11.33 -0.44 22.35
N GLU A 5 -11.82 0.55 23.09
CA GLU A 5 -11.26 1.90 23.10
C GLU A 5 -9.81 1.92 23.59
N ASN A 6 -9.54 1.19 24.66
CA ASN A 6 -8.24 1.14 25.36
C ASN A 6 -7.31 0.01 24.91
N ASP A 7 -7.66 -0.74 23.86
CA ASP A 7 -6.78 -1.81 23.37
C ASP A 7 -5.41 -1.22 22.96
N SER A 8 -4.34 -1.88 23.36
CA SER A 8 -3.01 -1.68 22.78
C SER A 8 -2.97 -2.13 21.32
N ALA A 9 -1.94 -1.71 20.58
CA ALA A 9 -1.73 -2.20 19.21
C ALA A 9 -1.64 -3.74 19.14
N MET A 10 -1.01 -4.36 20.14
CA MET A 10 -0.88 -5.82 20.23
C MET A 10 -2.22 -6.50 20.54
N GLU A 11 -3.03 -5.96 21.43
CA GLU A 11 -4.37 -6.51 21.74
C GLU A 11 -5.30 -6.43 20.53
N ARG A 12 -5.28 -5.30 19.81
CA ARG A 12 -6.03 -5.18 18.55
C ARG A 12 -5.61 -6.24 17.55
N PHE A 13 -4.31 -6.54 17.45
CA PHE A 13 -3.83 -7.60 16.57
C PHE A 13 -4.30 -8.99 17.01
N LYS A 14 -4.27 -9.30 18.32
CA LYS A 14 -4.80 -10.56 18.87
C LYS A 14 -6.30 -10.72 18.55
N LYS A 15 -7.10 -9.67 18.75
CA LYS A 15 -8.54 -9.65 18.42
C LYS A 15 -8.78 -9.81 16.92
N PHE A 16 -8.04 -9.09 16.09
CA PHE A 16 -8.07 -9.24 14.63
C PHE A 16 -7.80 -10.67 14.20
N LYS A 17 -6.73 -11.30 14.70
CA LYS A 17 -6.42 -12.71 14.39
C LYS A 17 -7.56 -13.64 14.79
N LYS A 18 -8.07 -13.52 16.02
CA LYS A 18 -9.17 -14.36 16.50
C LYS A 18 -10.40 -14.25 15.59
N TYR A 19 -10.77 -13.03 15.23
CA TYR A 19 -11.89 -12.76 14.34
C TYR A 19 -11.65 -13.30 12.92
N LEU A 20 -10.48 -13.01 12.33
CA LEU A 20 -10.09 -13.51 11.01
C LEU A 20 -10.17 -15.05 10.96
N PHE A 21 -9.62 -15.73 11.97
CA PHE A 21 -9.57 -17.19 11.97
C PHE A 21 -10.97 -17.78 12.10
N TYR A 22 -11.82 -17.17 12.93
CA TYR A 22 -13.21 -17.57 13.11
C TYR A 22 -14.03 -17.41 11.83
N GLU A 23 -13.98 -16.24 11.18
CA GLU A 23 -14.71 -15.98 9.94
C GLU A 23 -14.16 -16.82 8.77
N PHE A 24 -12.85 -16.98 8.69
CA PHE A 24 -12.23 -17.81 7.67
C PHE A 24 -12.59 -19.29 7.83
N HIS A 25 -12.79 -19.78 9.06
CA HIS A 25 -13.22 -21.16 9.29
C HIS A 25 -14.61 -21.45 8.71
N LYS A 26 -15.49 -20.44 8.67
CA LYS A 26 -16.82 -20.53 8.05
C LYS A 26 -16.76 -20.45 6.52
N PHE A 27 -15.65 -19.95 5.96
CA PHE A 27 -15.52 -19.79 4.52
C PHE A 27 -15.47 -21.16 3.82
N PRO A 28 -16.17 -21.35 2.68
CA PRO A 28 -16.15 -22.62 1.97
C PRO A 28 -14.74 -23.02 1.52
N LYS A 29 -14.12 -23.98 2.21
CA LYS A 29 -12.72 -24.39 1.97
C LYS A 29 -12.43 -24.82 0.53
N LYS A 30 -13.44 -25.40 -0.16
CA LYS A 30 -13.36 -25.79 -1.57
C LYS A 30 -13.11 -24.60 -2.52
N ARG A 31 -13.44 -23.36 -2.11
CA ARG A 31 -13.21 -22.14 -2.90
C ARG A 31 -11.84 -21.54 -2.69
N ILE A 32 -11.03 -22.10 -1.79
CA ILE A 32 -9.70 -21.56 -1.46
C ILE A 32 -8.69 -22.21 -2.40
N THR A 33 -8.36 -21.49 -3.47
CA THR A 33 -7.54 -22.01 -4.56
C THR A 33 -6.05 -21.82 -4.30
N SER A 34 -5.65 -20.79 -3.55
CA SER A 34 -4.25 -20.46 -3.29
C SER A 34 -3.97 -20.11 -1.82
N ASP A 35 -2.70 -20.20 -1.45
CA ASP A 35 -2.17 -19.59 -0.24
C ASP A 35 -2.25 -18.05 -0.32
N PHE A 36 -2.21 -17.37 0.83
CA PHE A 36 -2.23 -15.92 0.86
C PHE A 36 -1.51 -15.33 2.07
N GLU A 37 -1.16 -14.05 1.96
CA GLU A 37 -0.56 -13.25 3.02
C GLU A 37 -1.35 -11.96 3.21
N LEU A 38 -1.46 -11.52 4.45
CA LEU A 38 -2.10 -10.27 4.87
C LEU A 38 -1.07 -9.44 5.64
N LEU A 39 -0.86 -8.20 5.21
CA LEU A 39 -0.09 -7.22 5.96
C LEU A 39 -1.06 -6.40 6.83
N TYR A 40 -0.99 -6.61 8.14
CA TYR A 40 -1.76 -5.86 9.12
C TYR A 40 -0.87 -4.81 9.78
N ILE A 41 -1.18 -3.53 9.55
CA ILE A 41 -0.46 -2.40 10.15
C ILE A 41 -1.43 -1.65 11.05
N ASN A 42 -1.02 -1.38 12.28
CA ASN A 42 -1.74 -0.49 13.18
C ASN A 42 -0.76 0.41 13.95
N LYS A 43 -1.32 1.29 14.77
CA LYS A 43 -0.56 2.23 15.61
C LYS A 43 -1.09 2.24 17.03
N ASP A 44 -0.29 2.70 17.97
CA ASP A 44 -0.79 3.02 19.31
C ASP A 44 -1.77 4.20 19.28
N ARG A 45 -2.68 4.22 20.26
CA ARG A 45 -3.68 5.29 20.43
C ARG A 45 -3.23 6.36 21.44
N VAL A 46 -1.98 6.29 21.89
CA VAL A 46 -1.42 7.29 22.80
C VAL A 46 -1.39 8.64 22.09
N LYS A 47 -1.88 9.69 22.76
CA LYS A 47 -1.74 11.09 22.34
C LYS A 47 -0.29 11.57 22.50
N ALA A 48 0.65 10.87 21.88
CA ALA A 48 2.03 11.30 21.74
C ALA A 48 2.20 12.07 20.44
N LEU A 49 3.20 12.96 20.37
CA LEU A 49 3.51 13.74 19.16
C LEU A 49 3.68 12.87 17.90
N TYR A 50 4.14 11.62 18.08
CA TYR A 50 4.22 10.60 17.02
C TYR A 50 3.82 9.22 17.57
N PRO A 51 2.79 8.57 17.02
CA PRO A 51 2.40 7.23 17.47
C PRO A 51 3.42 6.18 17.01
N ASN A 52 3.62 5.15 17.82
CA ASN A 52 4.37 3.96 17.41
C ASN A 52 3.51 3.11 16.48
N TYR A 53 4.14 2.62 15.41
CA TYR A 53 3.50 1.73 14.45
C TYR A 53 3.94 0.30 14.69
N TYR A 54 3.04 -0.64 14.40
CA TYR A 54 3.28 -2.06 14.49
C TYR A 54 2.79 -2.72 13.21
N ALA A 55 3.61 -3.61 12.67
CA ALA A 55 3.30 -4.35 11.46
C ALA A 55 3.38 -5.84 11.73
N PHE A 56 2.43 -6.58 11.18
CA PHE A 56 2.36 -8.02 11.28
C PHE A 56 2.03 -8.59 9.90
N VAL A 57 2.67 -9.70 9.55
CA VAL A 57 2.25 -10.51 8.41
C VAL A 57 1.53 -11.73 8.96
N VAL A 58 0.31 -11.94 8.48
CA VAL A 58 -0.48 -13.14 8.72
C VAL A 58 -0.50 -13.92 7.42
N SER A 59 0.02 -15.14 7.46
CA SER A 59 0.09 -16.02 6.30
C SER A 59 -0.86 -17.19 6.51
N TRP A 60 -1.54 -17.61 5.46
CA TRP A 60 -2.31 -18.84 5.45
C TRP A 60 -1.80 -19.76 4.36
N ASN A 61 -1.59 -21.02 4.72
CA ASN A 61 -1.20 -22.08 3.81
C ASN A 61 -2.13 -23.28 3.97
N LYS A 62 -2.44 -23.96 2.86
CA LYS A 62 -3.34 -25.13 2.86
C LYS A 62 -2.93 -26.25 3.81
N GLN A 63 -1.63 -26.49 3.95
CA GLN A 63 -1.07 -27.58 4.75
C GLN A 63 -0.90 -27.19 6.23
N LYS A 64 -0.41 -25.96 6.49
CA LYS A 64 -0.03 -25.52 7.84
C LYS A 64 -1.06 -24.63 8.54
N GLY A 65 -2.08 -24.19 7.82
CA GLY A 65 -3.07 -23.23 8.33
C GLY A 65 -2.48 -21.82 8.50
N PHE A 66 -3.02 -21.08 9.47
CA PHE A 66 -2.58 -19.71 9.75
C PHE A 66 -1.29 -19.66 10.57
N SER A 67 -0.40 -18.76 10.19
CA SER A 67 0.76 -18.33 10.96
C SER A 67 0.85 -16.81 10.96
N SER A 68 1.63 -16.24 11.88
CA SER A 68 1.83 -14.80 11.91
C SER A 68 3.18 -14.40 12.48
N LYS A 69 3.78 -13.36 11.92
CA LYS A 69 5.05 -12.77 12.39
C LYS A 69 4.93 -11.26 12.56
N LYS A 70 5.56 -10.72 13.60
CA LYS A 70 5.76 -9.27 13.74
C LYS A 70 6.90 -8.84 12.82
N ILE A 71 6.73 -7.73 12.11
CA ILE A 71 7.76 -7.13 11.26
C ILE A 71 8.29 -5.86 11.91
N LYS A 72 9.61 -5.69 11.88
CA LYS A 72 10.27 -4.46 12.33
C LYS A 72 10.02 -3.36 11.30
N ILE A 73 9.48 -2.24 11.76
CA ILE A 73 9.31 -1.05 10.91
C ILE A 73 10.69 -0.40 10.74
N PRO A 74 11.11 -0.10 9.50
CA PRO A 74 12.39 0.54 9.25
C PRO A 74 12.43 1.95 9.87
N THR A 75 13.62 2.37 10.28
CA THR A 75 13.85 3.71 10.86
C THR A 75 13.89 4.80 9.79
N LYS A 76 14.03 4.42 8.52
CA LYS A 76 14.00 5.27 7.34
C LYS A 76 12.88 4.83 6.39
N SER A 77 12.50 5.69 5.45
CA SER A 77 11.52 5.27 4.43
C SER A 77 12.13 4.19 3.55
N GLY A 78 11.36 3.14 3.27
CA GLY A 78 11.80 2.01 2.47
C GLY A 78 10.74 0.92 2.44
N LEU A 79 11.12 -0.25 1.95
CA LEU A 79 10.23 -1.41 1.91
C LEU A 79 10.03 -2.01 3.30
N LEU A 80 8.76 -2.16 3.68
CA LEU A 80 8.38 -2.90 4.87
C LEU A 80 8.17 -4.39 4.56
N HIS A 81 7.41 -4.68 3.50
CA HIS A 81 7.09 -6.04 3.08
C HIS A 81 6.58 -6.04 1.63
N VAL A 82 6.91 -7.09 0.88
CA VAL A 82 6.49 -7.29 -0.53
C VAL A 82 5.86 -8.68 -0.65
N MET A 83 4.68 -8.75 -1.24
CA MET A 83 3.84 -9.95 -1.40
C MET A 83 3.34 -10.05 -2.85
N GLY A 84 2.84 -11.23 -3.22
CA GLY A 84 2.24 -11.48 -4.54
C GLY A 84 3.22 -12.06 -5.57
N SER A 85 2.69 -12.43 -6.75
CA SER A 85 3.46 -13.08 -7.82
C SER A 85 4.60 -12.21 -8.37
N GLY A 86 4.41 -10.90 -8.46
CA GLY A 86 5.42 -9.94 -8.94
C GLY A 86 6.51 -9.57 -7.92
N LYS A 87 6.63 -10.31 -6.80
CA LYS A 87 7.58 -9.98 -5.72
C LYS A 87 9.03 -9.99 -6.21
N ALA A 88 9.43 -11.02 -6.96
CA ALA A 88 10.81 -11.15 -7.44
C ALA A 88 11.18 -9.99 -8.37
N ASP A 89 10.31 -9.73 -9.36
CA ASP A 89 10.48 -8.66 -10.33
C ASP A 89 10.50 -7.28 -9.67
N PHE A 90 9.62 -7.07 -8.68
CA PHE A 90 9.61 -5.84 -7.88
C PHE A 90 10.90 -5.65 -7.10
N CYS A 91 11.39 -6.68 -6.40
CA CYS A 91 12.62 -6.58 -5.61
C CYS A 91 13.83 -6.28 -6.51
N ALA A 92 13.97 -6.99 -7.64
CA ALA A 92 15.06 -6.76 -8.58
C ALA A 92 15.03 -5.31 -9.13
N LYS A 93 13.83 -4.80 -9.45
CA LYS A 93 13.65 -3.42 -9.90
C LYS A 93 13.91 -2.40 -8.78
N TYR A 94 13.53 -2.73 -7.55
CA TYR A 94 13.74 -1.89 -6.39
C TYR A 94 15.24 -1.68 -6.10
N ASP A 95 16.05 -2.73 -6.24
CA ASP A 95 17.50 -2.66 -6.07
C ASP A 95 18.15 -1.68 -7.07
N GLN A 96 17.62 -1.60 -8.29
CA GLN A 96 18.03 -0.59 -9.27
C GLN A 96 17.63 0.82 -8.81
N PHE A 97 16.40 0.98 -8.30
CA PHE A 97 15.88 2.26 -7.80
C PHE A 97 16.64 2.77 -6.56
N GLN A 98 17.27 1.90 -5.78
CA GLN A 98 18.11 2.31 -4.64
C GLN A 98 19.42 2.97 -5.04
N LYS A 99 19.80 2.94 -6.33
CA LYS A 99 20.97 3.66 -6.86
C LYS A 99 20.67 5.13 -7.19
N GLN A 100 19.40 5.53 -7.19
CA GLN A 100 18.97 6.90 -7.54
C GLN A 100 19.17 7.88 -6.37
N LYS A 101 19.21 9.19 -6.69
CA LYS A 101 19.25 10.27 -5.69
C LYS A 101 18.05 10.26 -4.75
N SER A 102 16.89 9.84 -5.26
CA SER A 102 15.61 9.78 -4.54
C SER A 102 15.46 8.57 -3.62
N LYS A 103 16.51 7.74 -3.45
CA LYS A 103 16.51 6.58 -2.54
C LYS A 103 16.08 6.96 -1.12
N GLU A 104 15.59 5.98 -0.36
CA GLU A 104 15.06 6.18 1.00
C GLU A 104 13.86 7.16 1.08
N THR A 105 13.10 7.33 -0.01
CA THR A 105 11.84 8.09 -0.01
C THR A 105 10.65 7.19 -0.37
N SER A 106 9.47 7.48 0.20
CA SER A 106 8.23 6.79 -0.17
C SER A 106 7.88 6.97 -1.66
N ARG A 107 8.31 8.10 -2.23
CA ARG A 107 8.18 8.41 -3.65
C ARG A 107 8.97 7.44 -4.51
N ASN A 108 10.23 7.17 -4.19
CA ASN A 108 11.06 6.23 -4.94
C ASN A 108 10.47 4.80 -4.91
N VAL A 109 9.98 4.36 -3.75
CA VAL A 109 9.25 3.09 -3.61
C VAL A 109 8.02 3.04 -4.53
N TYR A 110 7.19 4.09 -4.50
CA TYR A 110 5.99 4.16 -5.33
C TYR A 110 6.32 4.23 -6.83
N GLN A 111 7.33 5.01 -7.22
CA GLN A 111 7.77 5.07 -8.62
C GLN A 111 8.22 3.70 -9.11
N CYS A 112 9.03 2.97 -8.33
CA CYS A 112 9.42 1.60 -8.65
C CYS A 112 8.19 0.71 -8.89
N PHE A 113 7.21 0.78 -7.99
CA PHE A 113 5.95 0.02 -8.08
C PHE A 113 5.13 0.39 -9.33
N ALA A 114 4.93 1.68 -9.57
CA ALA A 114 4.20 2.16 -10.74
C ALA A 114 4.91 1.80 -12.06
N HIS A 115 6.24 1.81 -12.08
CA HIS A 115 7.02 1.39 -13.24
C HIS A 115 6.92 -0.11 -13.50
N LEU A 116 6.91 -0.95 -12.47
CA LEU A 116 6.71 -2.39 -12.65
C LEU A 116 5.32 -2.70 -13.20
N LEU A 117 4.27 -2.02 -12.72
CA LEU A 117 2.90 -2.24 -13.23
C LEU A 117 2.69 -1.76 -14.67
N LEU A 118 3.57 -0.89 -15.16
CA LEU A 118 3.60 -0.44 -16.56
C LEU A 118 4.34 -1.41 -17.48
N ASP A 119 5.12 -2.34 -16.90
CA ASP A 119 5.75 -3.40 -17.66
C ASP A 119 4.71 -4.49 -17.94
N HIS A 120 4.44 -4.72 -19.23
CA HIS A 120 3.45 -5.67 -19.71
C HIS A 120 4.05 -7.06 -19.99
N SER A 121 5.31 -7.29 -19.60
CA SER A 121 6.02 -8.57 -19.80
C SER A 121 5.40 -9.75 -19.02
N ASN A 122 4.63 -9.48 -17.95
CA ASN A 122 4.04 -10.51 -17.09
C ASN A 122 2.54 -10.29 -16.89
N PHE A 123 1.72 -11.28 -17.26
CA PHE A 123 0.25 -11.21 -17.13
C PHE A 123 -0.27 -11.38 -15.69
N SER A 124 0.58 -11.72 -14.72
CA SER A 124 0.16 -11.97 -13.34
C SER A 124 0.00 -10.72 -12.48
N TYR A 125 0.45 -9.55 -12.96
CA TYR A 125 0.29 -8.25 -12.31
C TYR A 125 0.18 -7.14 -13.35
N GLY A 126 -0.40 -5.99 -12.99
CA GLY A 126 -0.47 -4.85 -13.91
C GLY A 126 -1.61 -3.89 -13.57
N GLY A 127 -1.89 -2.98 -14.50
CA GLY A 127 -2.95 -1.99 -14.38
C GLY A 127 -2.54 -0.77 -13.56
N ALA A 128 -3.54 0.02 -13.13
CA ALA A 128 -3.28 1.23 -12.36
C ALA A 128 -2.90 0.88 -10.91
N PRO A 129 -1.83 1.49 -10.35
CA PRO A 129 -1.51 1.33 -8.94
C PRO A 129 -2.69 1.62 -8.03
N GLN A 130 -2.77 0.94 -6.90
CA GLN A 130 -3.63 1.29 -5.78
C GLN A 130 -2.78 1.79 -4.63
N LEU A 131 -3.21 2.86 -3.97
CA LEU A 131 -2.40 3.52 -2.96
C LEU A 131 -3.26 4.07 -1.82
N VAL A 132 -2.82 3.75 -0.61
CA VAL A 132 -3.32 4.32 0.63
C VAL A 132 -2.18 5.01 1.38
N GLY A 133 -2.51 6.11 2.05
CA GLY A 133 -1.59 6.90 2.85
C GLY A 133 -1.96 6.86 4.32
N LEU A 134 -0.95 6.95 5.17
CA LEU A 134 -1.11 7.07 6.61
C LEU A 134 -0.13 8.12 7.11
N TYR A 135 -0.65 9.21 7.67
CA TYR A 135 0.21 10.24 8.22
C TYR A 135 0.74 9.82 9.59
N ARG A 136 2.03 10.09 9.82
CA ARG A 136 2.68 9.89 11.11
C ARG A 136 2.37 11.09 12.02
N LYS A 137 1.09 11.31 12.33
CA LYS A 137 0.64 12.31 13.31
C LYS A 137 -0.44 11.69 14.22
N PRO A 138 -0.52 12.07 15.51
CA PRO A 138 -1.67 11.73 16.34
C PRO A 138 -2.97 12.16 15.68
N ASP A 139 -4.04 11.43 15.95
CA ASP A 139 -5.41 11.72 15.49
C ASP A 139 -5.61 11.84 13.96
N THR A 140 -4.65 11.35 13.16
CA THR A 140 -4.84 11.24 11.70
C THR A 140 -5.37 9.88 11.29
N ASN A 141 -6.29 9.89 10.34
CA ASN A 141 -6.82 8.69 9.70
C ASN A 141 -5.99 8.31 8.46
N GLY A 142 -6.07 7.03 8.08
CA GLY A 142 -5.65 6.61 6.75
C GLY A 142 -6.54 7.26 5.69
N PHE A 143 -5.99 7.45 4.50
CA PHE A 143 -6.72 8.03 3.38
C PHE A 143 -6.30 7.36 2.07
N SER A 144 -7.23 7.23 1.13
CA SER A 144 -6.92 6.72 -0.20
C SER A 144 -6.42 7.84 -1.10
N PHE A 145 -5.51 7.50 -2.02
CA PHE A 145 -5.13 8.39 -3.11
C PHE A 145 -5.92 8.06 -4.37
N GLY A 146 -6.19 9.09 -5.16
CA GLY A 146 -6.60 8.92 -6.56
C GLY A 146 -5.36 8.74 -7.42
N ILE A 147 -5.39 7.83 -8.39
CA ILE A 147 -4.28 7.58 -9.31
C ILE A 147 -4.67 8.03 -10.72
N VAL A 148 -3.84 8.90 -11.30
CA VAL A 148 -3.87 9.26 -12.71
C VAL A 148 -2.89 8.35 -13.44
N HIS A 149 -3.43 7.50 -14.31
CA HIS A 149 -2.66 6.51 -15.06
C HIS A 149 -3.21 6.42 -16.49
N ASN A 150 -2.32 6.50 -17.50
CA ASN A 150 -2.69 6.46 -18.93
C ASN A 150 -3.89 7.38 -19.29
N ARG A 151 -3.85 8.63 -18.82
CA ARG A 151 -4.90 9.65 -19.01
C ARG A 151 -6.29 9.25 -18.48
N LYS A 152 -6.36 8.23 -17.63
CA LYS A 152 -7.55 7.76 -16.91
C LYS A 152 -7.35 7.97 -15.40
N ARG A 153 -8.46 7.97 -14.65
CA ARG A 153 -8.50 8.12 -13.20
C ARG A 153 -8.92 6.82 -12.55
N TYR A 154 -8.27 6.48 -11.47
CA TYR A 154 -8.55 5.30 -10.67
C TYR A 154 -8.65 5.69 -9.19
N TYR A 155 -9.64 5.14 -8.49
CA TYR A 155 -9.81 5.32 -7.05
C TYR A 155 -10.15 3.96 -6.42
N ASN A 156 -9.40 3.54 -5.40
CA ASN A 156 -9.48 2.19 -4.82
C ASN A 156 -9.48 1.07 -5.87
N GLY A 157 -8.65 1.22 -6.92
CA GLY A 157 -8.54 0.24 -8.01
C GLY A 157 -9.60 0.34 -9.10
N LEU A 158 -10.67 1.10 -8.89
CA LEU A 158 -11.75 1.25 -9.87
C LEU A 158 -11.50 2.45 -10.78
N LYS A 159 -11.66 2.24 -12.09
CA LYS A 159 -11.65 3.35 -13.06
C LYS A 159 -12.90 4.20 -12.84
N ILE A 160 -12.73 5.49 -12.61
CA ILE A 160 -13.85 6.41 -12.39
C ILE A 160 -14.07 7.34 -13.60
N GLY A 161 -15.33 7.71 -13.81
CA GLY A 161 -15.80 8.54 -14.93
C GLY A 161 -15.42 10.02 -14.81
N LYS A 162 -16.02 10.86 -15.67
CA LYS A 162 -15.85 12.33 -15.64
C LYS A 162 -16.76 13.04 -14.63
N THR A 163 -17.87 12.41 -14.27
CA THR A 163 -18.90 12.99 -13.39
C THR A 163 -18.59 12.84 -11.90
N ILE A 164 -17.72 11.90 -11.54
CA ILE A 164 -17.29 11.67 -10.15
C ILE A 164 -15.90 12.29 -10.00
N ILE A 165 -15.86 13.59 -9.73
CA ILE A 165 -14.61 14.28 -9.38
C ILE A 165 -14.84 14.94 -8.05
N ASP A 166 -14.46 14.22 -6.99
CA ASP A 166 -14.31 14.79 -5.67
C ASP A 166 -12.96 15.51 -5.59
N GLU A 167 -13.02 16.81 -5.32
CA GLU A 167 -11.87 17.70 -5.21
C GLU A 167 -11.05 17.41 -3.95
N ASN A 168 -11.61 16.68 -2.98
CA ASN A 168 -10.90 16.23 -1.79
C ASN A 168 -9.99 15.02 -2.05
N ILE A 169 -10.13 14.36 -3.20
CA ILE A 169 -9.25 13.24 -3.57
C ILE A 169 -7.86 13.79 -3.93
N LYS A 170 -6.85 13.28 -3.23
CA LYS A 170 -5.44 13.59 -3.51
C LYS A 170 -4.98 12.76 -4.71
N TRP A 171 -4.90 13.39 -5.88
CA TRP A 171 -4.49 12.73 -7.12
C TRP A 171 -2.97 12.65 -7.29
N ARG A 172 -2.46 11.47 -7.67
CA ARG A 172 -1.05 11.18 -7.95
C ARG A 172 -0.88 10.59 -9.34
N ASN A 173 0.16 10.98 -10.06
CA ASN A 173 0.57 10.27 -11.29
C ASN A 173 1.59 9.17 -10.97
N LYS A 174 2.16 8.53 -12.00
CA LYS A 174 3.22 7.49 -11.87
C LYS A 174 4.51 7.99 -11.21
N TYR A 175 4.74 9.30 -11.18
CA TYR A 175 5.92 9.92 -10.55
C TYR A 175 5.66 10.38 -9.11
N PHE A 176 4.45 10.16 -8.58
CA PHE A 176 3.98 10.65 -7.28
C PHE A 176 3.76 12.18 -7.19
N GLU A 177 3.69 12.87 -8.33
CA GLU A 177 3.43 14.31 -8.37
C GLU A 177 1.97 14.62 -8.02
N ASN A 178 1.71 15.80 -7.43
CA ASN A 178 0.34 16.28 -7.24
C ASN A 178 -0.30 16.53 -8.61
N CYS A 179 -1.45 15.91 -8.85
CA CYS A 179 -2.22 16.11 -10.07
C CYS A 179 -3.57 16.72 -9.76
N GLU A 180 -4.15 17.36 -10.75
CA GLU A 180 -5.54 17.78 -10.69
C GLU A 180 -6.44 16.66 -11.25
N GLY A 181 -7.49 16.31 -10.51
CA GLY A 181 -8.42 15.26 -10.93
C GLY A 181 -9.07 15.57 -12.27
N ARG A 182 -9.52 16.80 -12.50
CA ARG A 182 -10.26 17.21 -13.72
C ARG A 182 -9.41 17.10 -14.97
N THR A 183 -8.30 17.85 -15.02
CA THR A 183 -7.40 17.91 -16.17
C THR A 183 -6.51 16.67 -16.30
N LYS A 184 -6.28 15.96 -15.18
CA LYS A 184 -5.33 14.84 -15.06
C LYS A 184 -3.89 15.27 -15.30
N GLN A 185 -3.64 16.57 -15.24
CA GLN A 185 -2.32 17.15 -15.39
C GLN A 185 -1.71 17.37 -14.02
N ARG A 186 -0.38 17.49 -14.00
CA ARG A 186 0.33 17.92 -12.82
C ARG A 186 -0.13 19.34 -12.46
N MET A 187 -0.40 19.60 -11.20
CA MET A 187 -0.79 20.93 -10.75
C MET A 187 0.33 21.95 -11.01
N PRO A 188 0.01 23.20 -11.39
CA PRO A 188 0.99 24.29 -11.42
C PRO A 188 1.72 24.40 -10.07
N GLY A 189 3.04 24.59 -10.09
CA GLY A 189 3.87 24.69 -8.88
C GLY A 189 4.10 23.37 -8.13
N ALA A 190 3.51 22.24 -8.55
CA ALA A 190 3.84 20.95 -7.95
C ALA A 190 5.30 20.57 -8.23
N GLN A 191 6.01 20.13 -7.20
CA GLN A 191 7.40 19.72 -7.30
C GLN A 191 7.58 18.63 -8.37
N ILE A 192 8.40 18.95 -9.38
CA ILE A 192 8.82 18.01 -10.41
C ILE A 192 9.67 16.92 -9.76
N GLN A 193 9.40 15.67 -10.11
CA GLN A 193 10.15 14.53 -9.59
C GLN A 193 11.13 14.01 -10.62
N ASP A 194 12.27 13.51 -10.13
CA ASP A 194 13.27 12.87 -10.98
C ASP A 194 12.62 11.78 -11.82
N ARG A 195 12.90 11.83 -13.12
CA ARG A 195 12.35 10.91 -14.12
C ARG A 195 13.33 9.81 -14.49
N ASP A 196 14.50 9.80 -13.87
CA ASP A 196 15.62 8.90 -14.17
C ASP A 196 15.24 7.44 -13.90
N LEU A 197 14.59 6.82 -14.87
CA LEU A 197 15.12 5.56 -15.34
C LEU A 197 16.39 5.95 -16.09
N GLY A 198 17.55 5.83 -15.44
CA GLY A 198 18.82 6.00 -16.14
C GLY A 198 18.81 5.11 -17.37
N ASN A 199 18.78 5.73 -18.55
CA ASN A 199 19.39 5.17 -19.73
C ASN A 199 20.84 5.66 -19.72
#